data_AF-A0A4R8XB39-F1
#
_entry.id   AF-A0A4R8XB39-F1
#
_cell.length_a   1.000
_cell.length_b   1.000
_cell.length_c   1.000
_cell.angle_alpha   90.00
_cell.angle_beta   90.00
_cell.angle_gamma   90.00
#
_symmetry.space_group_name_H-M   'P 1'
#
loop_
_entity.id
_entity.type
_entity.pdbx_description
1 polymer ?
#
loop_
_entity_poly.entity_id
_entity_poly.type
_entity_poly.pdbx_seq_one_letter_code
_entity_poly.pdbx_strand_id
1 'polypeptide(L)'
;MSFRPCSRVACSEESAATLTFDYADAMAVLGPLAVQREPHTFDLCARHARLTAAPQGWQLVRLRTDGPDAQPAAGPDAESGSAE
;
A
#
# COMPACT_ATOMS: atom_id res chain seq x y z
N MET A 1 -10.06 19.96 -5.06
CA MET A 1 -9.15 18.80 -4.95
C MET A 1 -9.87 17.69 -4.24
N SER A 2 -10.04 16.54 -4.89
CA SER A 2 -10.65 15.36 -4.30
C SER A 2 -9.55 14.55 -3.62
N PHE A 3 -9.49 14.58 -2.31
CA PHE A 3 -8.49 13.83 -1.55
C PHE A 3 -8.94 12.38 -1.36
N ARG A 4 -7.98 11.44 -1.33
CA ARG A 4 -8.28 10.02 -1.07
C ARG A 4 -8.53 9.87 0.44
N PRO A 5 -9.72 9.44 0.88
CA PRO A 5 -9.94 9.13 2.29
C PRO A 5 -9.17 7.88 2.69
N CYS A 6 -8.80 7.81 3.96
CA CYS A 6 -8.19 6.63 4.55
C CYS A 6 -9.09 5.39 4.40
N SER A 7 -8.52 4.25 4.03
CA SER A 7 -9.20 2.96 3.90
C SER A 7 -9.66 2.37 5.24
N ARG A 8 -9.26 2.95 6.38
CA ARG A 8 -9.68 2.45 7.70
C ARG A 8 -11.14 2.86 7.96
N VAL A 9 -11.94 1.93 8.46
CA VAL A 9 -13.34 2.16 8.81
C VAL A 9 -13.46 3.32 9.80
N ALA A 10 -14.44 4.21 9.58
CA ALA A 10 -14.68 5.42 10.37
C ALA A 10 -13.54 6.46 10.36
N CYS A 11 -12.59 6.37 9.43
CA CYS A 11 -11.57 7.39 9.22
C CYS A 11 -11.87 8.20 7.95
N SER A 12 -12.00 9.52 8.09
CA SER A 12 -12.21 10.46 6.98
C SER A 12 -10.99 11.35 6.73
N GLU A 13 -9.85 11.05 7.35
CA GLU A 13 -8.60 11.78 7.10
C GLU A 13 -8.08 11.53 5.69
N GLU A 14 -7.31 12.51 5.21
CA GLU A 14 -6.56 12.43 3.97
C GLU A 14 -5.47 11.36 4.07
N SER A 15 -5.43 10.50 3.06
CA SER A 15 -4.41 9.48 2.91
C SER A 15 -3.07 10.10 2.56
N ALA A 16 -2.02 9.68 3.27
CA ALA A 16 -0.65 10.15 3.10
C ALA A 16 0.33 9.03 2.70
N ALA A 17 -0.07 7.78 2.89
CA ALA A 17 0.74 6.60 2.62
C ALA A 17 -0.12 5.50 2.00
N THR A 18 0.51 4.60 1.27
CA THR A 18 -0.14 3.40 0.72
C THR A 18 0.54 2.17 1.30
N LEU A 19 -0.28 1.25 1.81
CA LEU A 19 0.13 -0.04 2.37
C LEU A 19 -0.21 -1.14 1.36
N THR A 20 0.80 -1.93 1.03
CA THR A 20 0.69 -3.10 0.14
C THR A 20 1.08 -4.34 0.92
N PHE A 21 0.40 -5.46 0.67
CA PHE A 21 0.73 -6.75 1.27
C PHE A 21 1.25 -7.68 0.18
N ASP A 22 2.45 -8.22 0.41
CA ASP A 22 3.00 -9.35 -0.32
C ASP A 22 2.76 -10.61 0.51
N TYR A 23 1.78 -11.41 0.09
CA TYR A 23 1.42 -12.64 0.79
C TYR A 23 2.39 -13.78 0.52
N ALA A 24 3.13 -13.73 -0.59
CA ALA A 24 4.08 -14.77 -0.96
C ALA A 24 5.31 -14.73 -0.04
N ASP A 25 5.79 -13.53 0.28
CA ASP A 25 6.95 -13.33 1.17
C ASP A 25 6.54 -13.00 2.62
N ALA A 26 5.24 -12.98 2.92
CA ALA A 26 4.71 -12.54 4.21
C ALA A 26 5.24 -11.15 4.61
N MET A 27 5.14 -10.20 3.68
CA MET A 27 5.63 -8.84 3.86
C MET A 27 4.54 -7.79 3.70
N ALA A 28 4.63 -6.74 4.50
CA ALA A 28 3.83 -5.55 4.38
C ALA A 28 4.75 -4.38 4.05
N VAL A 29 4.47 -3.69 2.94
CA VAL A 29 5.25 -2.54 2.48
C VAL A 29 4.41 -1.30 2.64
N LEU A 30 4.87 -0.37 3.47
CA LEU A 30 4.25 0.93 3.67
C LEU A 30 5.09 1.99 2.98
N GLY A 31 4.55 2.55 1.91
CA GLY A 31 5.21 3.54 1.07
C GLY A 31 4.48 4.89 1.03
N PRO A 32 5.02 5.86 0.26
CA PRO A 32 4.32 7.11 -0.01
C PRO A 32 2.96 6.85 -0.67
N LEU A 33 2.07 7.84 -0.61
CA LEU A 33 0.76 7.74 -1.27
C LEU A 33 0.95 7.44 -2.76
N ALA A 34 0.40 6.32 -3.21
CA ALA A 34 0.46 5.92 -4.61
C ALA A 34 -0.23 6.98 -5.48
N VAL A 35 0.35 7.26 -6.65
CA VAL A 35 -0.21 8.22 -7.61
C VAL A 35 -1.57 7.75 -8.12
N GLN A 36 -1.74 6.43 -8.28
CA GLN A 36 -2.97 5.79 -8.72
C GLN A 36 -3.58 4.91 -7.63
N ARG A 37 -4.89 4.63 -7.73
CA ARG A 37 -5.56 3.63 -6.89
C ARG A 37 -5.33 2.26 -7.47
N GLU A 38 -4.58 1.44 -6.75
CA GLU A 38 -4.43 0.02 -7.08
C GLU A 38 -5.39 -0.83 -6.25
N PRO A 39 -6.05 -1.83 -6.85
CA PRO A 39 -7.10 -2.63 -6.21
C PRO A 39 -6.60 -3.49 -5.02
N HIS A 40 -5.28 -3.68 -4.88
CA HIS A 40 -4.67 -4.49 -3.83
C HIS A 40 -3.89 -3.66 -2.81
N THR A 41 -4.19 -2.37 -2.72
CA THR A 41 -3.50 -1.44 -1.81
C THR A 41 -4.46 -0.73 -0.87
N PHE A 42 -3.95 -0.36 0.30
CA PHE A 42 -4.71 0.33 1.34
C PHE A 42 -4.13 1.71 1.59
N ASP A 43 -4.94 2.74 1.42
CA ASP A 43 -4.48 4.10 1.68
C ASP A 43 -4.66 4.46 3.15
N LEU A 44 -3.59 4.88 3.79
CA LEU A 44 -3.59 5.22 5.21
C LEU A 44 -3.24 6.70 5.39
N CYS A 45 -3.96 7.36 6.29
CA CYS A 45 -3.57 8.69 6.76
C CYS A 45 -2.27 8.61 7.57
N ALA A 46 -1.60 9.74 7.77
CA ALA A 46 -0.33 9.80 8.51
C ALA A 46 -0.42 9.21 9.94
N ARG A 47 -1.59 9.30 10.57
CA ARG A 47 -1.85 8.67 11.88
C ARG A 47 -1.91 7.16 11.77
N HIS A 48 -2.73 6.63 10.85
CA HIS A 48 -2.89 5.20 10.69
C HIS A 48 -1.64 4.52 10.12
N ALA A 49 -0.91 5.18 9.23
CA ALA A 49 0.36 4.67 8.72
C ALA A 49 1.39 4.45 9.84
N ARG A 50 1.40 5.32 10.86
CA ARG A 50 2.28 5.20 12.04
C ARG A 50 1.84 4.09 12.99
N LEU A 51 0.53 3.94 13.19
CA LEU A 51 -0.03 2.94 14.09
C LEU A 51 -0.11 1.53 13.47
N THR A 52 -0.07 1.44 12.15
CA THR A 52 -0.11 0.16 11.45
C THR A 52 1.18 -0.62 11.70
N ALA A 53 0.99 -1.88 12.09
CA ALA A 53 2.01 -2.90 12.26
C ALA A 53 1.72 -4.07 11.32
N ALA A 54 2.75 -4.84 10.97
CA ALA A 54 2.56 -6.07 10.24
C ALA A 54 1.93 -7.16 11.13
N PRO A 55 1.25 -8.15 10.53
CA PRO A 55 0.79 -9.34 11.23
C PRO A 55 1.96 -10.08 11.92
N GLN A 56 1.64 -10.98 12.85
CA GLN A 56 2.66 -11.80 13.51
C GLN A 56 3.40 -12.68 12.48
N GLY A 57 4.73 -12.63 12.52
CA GLY A 57 5.58 -13.37 11.58
C GLY A 57 5.78 -12.69 10.23
N TRP A 58 5.19 -11.52 10.00
CA TRP A 58 5.36 -10.76 8.77
C TRP A 58 6.40 -9.65 8.92
N GLN A 59 7.13 -9.35 7.84
CA GLN A 59 8.06 -8.22 7.83
C GLN A 59 7.35 -6.92 7.44
N LEU A 60 7.61 -5.82 8.16
CA LEU A 60 7.10 -4.49 7.82
C LEU A 60 8.21 -3.61 7.27
N VAL A 61 8.15 -3.31 5.98
CA VAL A 61 9.07 -2.39 5.30
C VAL A 61 8.42 -1.02 5.23
N ARG A 62 9.11 0.02 5.71
CA ARG A 62 8.65 1.42 5.61
C ARG A 62 9.58 2.18 4.67
N LEU A 63 9.10 2.52 3.48
CA LEU A 63 9.84 3.35 2.53
C LEU A 63 9.78 4.80 3.01
N ARG A 64 10.94 5.40 3.28
CA ARG A 64 11.05 6.80 3.68
C ARG A 64 11.06 7.65 2.42
N THR A 65 10.23 8.69 2.39
CA THR A 65 10.00 9.55 1.22
C THR A 65 11.12 10.60 1.00
N ASP A 66 12.38 10.29 1.35
CA ASP A 66 13.50 11.23 1.16
C ASP A 66 14.25 11.07 -0.17
N GLY A 67 13.81 10.18 -1.06
CA GLY A 67 14.37 10.01 -2.41
C GLY A 67 13.30 10.11 -3.52
N PRO A 68 13.58 10.78 -4.66
CA PRO A 68 12.65 10.93 -5.79
C PRO A 68 12.40 9.65 -6.61
N ASP A 69 12.67 8.47 -6.07
CA ASP A 69 12.63 7.20 -6.78
C ASP A 69 11.93 6.13 -5.93
N ALA A 70 10.61 6.17 -5.93
CA ALA A 70 9.78 5.04 -5.50
C ALA A 70 9.06 4.52 -6.75
N GLN A 71 9.80 3.84 -7.61
CA GLN A 71 9.22 3.11 -8.73
C GLN A 71 8.26 2.06 -8.15
N PRO A 72 6.97 2.02 -8.57
CA PRO A 72 6.03 1.05 -8.06
C PRO A 72 6.52 -0.35 -8.46
N ALA A 73 6.56 -1.26 -7.50
CA ALA A 73 6.78 -2.68 -7.77
C ALA A 73 5.63 -3.17 -8.65
N ALA A 74 5.86 -3.19 -9.96
CA ALA A 74 5.03 -3.87 -10.91
C ALA A 74 4.98 -5.35 -10.50
N GLY A 75 3.83 -5.81 -10.01
CA GLY A 75 3.58 -7.24 -9.90
C GLY A 75 3.58 -7.82 -11.32
N PRO A 76 4.41 -8.83 -11.62
CA PRO A 76 4.28 -9.55 -12.87
C PRO A 76 3.10 -10.54 -12.76
N ASP A 77 2.53 -10.88 -13.92
CA ASP A 77 1.59 -11.98 -14.15
C ASP A 77 0.11 -11.74 -13.87
N ALA A 78 -0.50 -10.95 -14.76
CA ALA A 78 -1.81 -11.34 -15.31
C ALA A 78 -1.60 -12.56 -16.22
N GLU A 79 -1.61 -13.77 -15.64
CA GLU A 79 -1.72 -15.00 -16.41
C GLU A 79 -3.11 -15.04 -17.06
N SER A 80 -3.15 -14.66 -18.33
CA SER A 80 -4.28 -14.87 -19.22
C SER A 80 -4.37 -16.35 -19.54
N GLY A 81 -5.15 -17.09 -18.75
CA GLY A 81 -5.56 -18.45 -19.06
C GLY A 81 -6.67 -18.45 -20.11
N SER A 82 -6.28 -18.60 -21.38
CA SER A 82 -7.16 -18.80 -22.53
C SER A 82 -8.09 -20.00 -22.33
N ALA A 83 -9.34 -19.85 -22.77
CA ALA A 83 -10.28 -20.95 -22.94
C ALA A 83 -9.97 -21.76 -24.20
N GLU A 84 -10.07 -23.08 -24.11
CA GLU A 84 -10.44 -23.98 -25.21
C GLU A 84 -11.72 -24.73 -24.84
#